data_AF-A0A7W8R352-F1
#
_entry.id   AF-A0A7W8R352-F1
#
_cell.length_a   1.000
_cell.length_b   1.000
_cell.length_c   1.000
_cell.angle_alpha   90.00
_cell.angle_beta   90.00
_cell.angle_gamma   90.00
#
_symmetry.space_group_name_H-M   'P 1'
#
loop_
_entity.id
_entity.type
_entity.pdbx_description
1 polymer ?
#
loop_
_entity_poly.entity_id
_entity_poly.type
_entity_poly.pdbx_seq_one_letter_code
_entity_poly.pdbx_strand_id
1 'polypeptide(L)'
;MAEQYIDKALLGVIREKLWKISNERRITLEDIEDRTGFSYSQVYRIVRGTNNISVSGLVAVCKALEVQPSEIFNFDVVIPKYPSVRKERKG
;
A
#
# COMPACT_ATOMS: atom_id res chain seq x y z
N MET A 1 -17.92 16.03 -6.96
CA MET A 1 -17.03 14.92 -7.36
C MET A 1 -17.38 13.72 -6.51
N ALA A 2 -17.42 12.50 -7.06
CA ALA A 2 -17.63 11.31 -6.24
C ALA A 2 -16.47 11.17 -5.25
N GLU A 3 -16.78 10.86 -3.99
CA GLU A 3 -15.75 10.58 -2.99
C GLU A 3 -14.95 9.35 -3.42
N GLN A 4 -13.63 9.42 -3.28
CA GLN A 4 -12.77 8.30 -3.62
C GLN A 4 -13.01 7.17 -2.61
N TYR A 5 -13.24 5.95 -3.10
CA TYR A 5 -13.26 4.76 -2.25
C TYR A 5 -11.88 4.55 -1.61
N ILE A 6 -11.85 4.33 -0.29
CA ILE A 6 -10.64 4.03 0.46
C ILE A 6 -10.91 2.83 1.39
N ASP A 7 -10.25 1.72 1.11
CA ASP A 7 -10.22 0.58 2.03
C ASP A 7 -9.19 0.84 3.15
N LYS A 8 -9.66 1.47 4.23
CA LYS A 8 -8.79 1.85 5.36
C LYS A 8 -8.19 0.64 6.07
N ALA A 9 -8.93 -0.48 6.14
CA ALA A 9 -8.47 -1.69 6.83
C ALA A 9 -7.31 -2.33 6.05
N LEU A 10 -7.48 -2.52 4.75
CA LEU A 10 -6.45 -3.04 3.86
C LEU A 10 -5.18 -2.16 3.86
N LEU A 11 -5.37 -0.83 3.76
CA LEU A 11 -4.25 0.11 3.83
C LEU A 11 -3.53 0.06 5.18
N GLY A 12 -4.24 -0.21 6.27
CA GLY A 12 -3.65 -0.45 7.59
C GLY A 12 -2.67 -1.63 7.56
N VAL A 13 -3.12 -2.78 7.05
CA VAL A 13 -2.29 -4.01 6.95
C VAL A 13 -1.03 -3.77 6.10
N ILE A 14 -1.18 -3.09 4.96
CA ILE A 14 -0.05 -2.75 4.08
C ILE A 14 0.96 -1.86 4.82
N ARG A 15 0.50 -0.84 5.54
CA ARG A 15 1.35 0.09 6.29
C ARG A 15 2.07 -0.56 7.46
N GLU A 16 1.37 -1.42 8.20
CA GLU A 16 1.97 -2.20 9.27
C GLU A 16 3.12 -3.06 8.76
N LYS A 17 2.95 -3.72 7.61
CA LYS A 17 4.03 -4.49 6.96
C LYS A 17 5.20 -3.62 6.53
N LEU A 18 4.95 -2.51 5.84
CA LEU A 18 6.01 -1.56 5.47
C LEU A 18 6.79 -1.08 6.69
N TRP A 19 6.07 -0.65 7.73
CA TRP A 19 6.67 -0.13 8.95
C TRP A 19 7.46 -1.19 9.70
N LYS A 20 6.94 -2.41 9.79
CA LYS A 20 7.64 -3.55 10.40
C LYS A 20 8.98 -3.80 9.70
N ILE A 21 8.99 -3.90 8.37
CA ILE A 21 10.22 -4.11 7.58
C ILE A 21 11.20 -2.94 7.75
N SER A 22 10.69 -1.70 7.76
CA SER A 22 11.50 -0.50 8.03
C SER A 22 12.26 -0.60 9.35
N ASN A 23 11.56 -0.97 10.44
CA ASN A 23 12.16 -1.12 11.76
C ASN A 23 13.14 -2.29 11.84
N GLU A 24 12.80 -3.44 11.27
CA GLU A 24 13.66 -4.63 11.24
C GLU A 24 15.00 -4.33 10.54
N ARG A 25 14.96 -3.51 9.50
CA ARG A 25 16.14 -3.09 8.72
C ARG A 25 16.80 -1.81 9.25
N ARG A 26 16.25 -1.19 10.30
CA ARG A 26 16.69 0.09 10.86
C ARG A 26 16.76 1.22 9.80
N ILE A 27 15.82 1.21 8.85
CA ILE A 27 15.65 2.27 7.85
C ILE A 27 14.61 3.26 8.40
N THR A 28 14.98 4.52 8.52
CA THR A 28 14.11 5.61 9.00
C THR A 28 13.23 6.18 7.89
N LEU A 29 12.29 7.07 8.22
CA LEU A 29 11.48 7.72 7.19
C LEU A 29 12.32 8.72 6.36
N GLU A 30 13.31 9.34 7.00
CA GLU A 30 14.32 10.22 6.40
C GLU A 30 15.21 9.43 5.42
N ASP A 31 15.61 8.21 5.77
CA ASP A 31 16.33 7.34 4.82
C ASP A 31 15.47 7.01 3.59
N ILE A 32 14.17 6.79 3.76
CA ILE A 32 13.24 6.55 2.64
C ILE A 32 13.08 7.83 1.82
N GLU A 33 13.04 8.99 2.47
CA GLU A 33 13.03 10.30 1.82
C GLU A 33 14.23 10.43 0.88
N ASP A 34 15.44 10.27 1.41
CA ASP A 34 16.70 10.35 0.67
C ASP A 34 16.76 9.33 -0.49
N ARG A 35 16.28 8.10 -0.26
CA ARG A 35 16.30 7.02 -1.27
C ARG A 35 15.26 7.18 -2.37
N THR A 36 14.16 7.90 -2.12
CA THR A 36 13.06 8.05 -3.08
C THR A 36 13.02 9.42 -3.75
N GLY A 37 13.62 10.44 -3.12
CA GLY A 37 13.46 11.85 -3.51
C GLY A 37 12.06 12.40 -3.24
N PHE A 38 11.22 11.68 -2.47
CA PHE A 38 9.94 12.21 -2.00
C PHE A 38 10.17 13.20 -0.87
N SER A 39 9.16 13.99 -0.52
CA SER A 39 9.20 14.76 0.73
C SER A 39 8.86 13.86 1.92
N TYR A 40 9.35 14.24 3.11
CA TYR A 40 9.01 13.55 4.36
C TYR A 40 7.49 13.33 4.52
N SER A 41 6.67 14.34 4.18
CA SER A 41 5.20 14.25 4.26
C SER A 41 4.62 13.23 3.27
N GLN A 42 5.20 13.10 2.08
CA GLN A 42 4.83 12.04 1.13
C GLN A 42 5.19 10.66 1.68
N VAL A 43 6.41 10.50 2.20
CA VAL A 43 6.87 9.24 2.81
C VAL A 43 5.97 8.86 3.99
N TYR A 44 5.74 9.80 4.92
CA TYR A 44 4.86 9.60 6.07
C TYR A 44 3.47 9.17 5.63
N ARG A 45 2.87 9.85 4.64
CA ARG A 45 1.54 9.49 4.12
C ARG A 45 1.50 8.08 3.54
N ILE A 46 2.57 7.63 2.91
CA ILE A 46 2.66 6.27 2.35
C ILE A 46 2.80 5.25 3.48
N VAL A 47 3.78 5.42 4.36
CA VAL A 47 4.20 4.41 5.35
C VAL A 47 3.35 4.42 6.63
N ARG A 48 2.90 5.60 7.09
CA ARG A 48 2.29 5.80 8.42
C ARG A 48 0.95 6.52 8.40
N GLY A 49 0.60 7.18 7.30
CA GLY A 49 -0.61 8.01 7.19
C GLY A 49 -1.91 7.22 7.08
N THR A 50 -3.00 7.92 6.75
CA THR A 50 -4.35 7.33 6.63
C THR A 50 -5.01 7.59 5.28
N ASN A 51 -4.42 8.45 4.43
CA ASN A 51 -4.93 8.75 3.09
C ASN A 51 -4.77 7.57 2.14
N ASN A 52 -5.39 7.64 0.96
CA ASN A 52 -5.08 6.70 -0.10
C ASN A 52 -3.62 6.87 -0.59
N ILE A 53 -3.05 5.80 -1.14
CA ILE A 53 -1.69 5.79 -1.71
C ILE A 53 -1.74 5.28 -3.14
N SER A 54 -0.80 5.70 -3.98
CA SER A 54 -0.64 5.12 -5.31
C SER A 54 0.20 3.85 -5.24
N VAL A 55 -0.05 2.92 -6.17
CA VAL A 55 0.78 1.71 -6.33
C VAL A 55 2.23 2.10 -6.65
N SER A 56 2.46 3.12 -7.49
CA SER A 56 3.81 3.59 -7.81
C SER A 56 4.53 4.13 -6.57
N GLY A 57 3.84 4.87 -5.68
CA GLY A 57 4.40 5.35 -4.43
C GLY A 57 4.75 4.21 -3.47
N LEU A 58 3.88 3.21 -3.36
CA LEU A 58 4.15 1.99 -2.60
C LEU A 58 5.40 1.28 -3.13
N VAL A 59 5.48 1.04 -4.44
CA VAL A 59 6.62 0.35 -5.07
C VAL A 59 7.92 1.12 -4.91
N ALA A 60 7.89 2.45 -4.96
CA ALA A 60 9.06 3.29 -4.68
C ALA A 60 9.56 3.08 -3.23
N VAL A 61 8.65 3.04 -2.26
CA VAL A 61 8.99 2.71 -0.86
C VAL A 61 9.51 1.27 -0.73
N CYS A 62 8.91 0.28 -1.43
CA CYS A 62 9.44 -1.09 -1.43
C CYS A 62 10.89 -1.15 -1.93
N LYS A 63 11.22 -0.41 -2.99
CA LYS A 63 12.60 -0.29 -3.49
C LYS A 63 13.53 0.36 -2.46
N ALA A 64 13.08 1.44 -1.82
CA ALA A 64 13.86 2.11 -0.78
C ALA A 64 14.11 1.21 0.45
N LEU A 65 13.15 0.35 0.78
CA LEU A 65 13.25 -0.68 1.82
C LEU A 65 13.98 -1.96 1.37
N GLU A 66 14.37 -2.04 0.09
CA GLU A 66 15.02 -3.21 -0.52
C GLU A 66 14.21 -4.51 -0.35
N VAL A 67 12.89 -4.41 -0.52
CA VAL A 67 11.94 -5.51 -0.34
C VAL A 67 11.08 -5.71 -1.59
N GLN A 68 10.69 -6.96 -1.87
CA GLN A 68 9.78 -7.22 -2.98
C GLN A 68 8.35 -6.80 -2.61
N PRO A 69 7.58 -6.17 -3.53
CA PRO A 69 6.18 -5.84 -3.27
C PRO A 69 5.32 -7.05 -2.88
N SER A 70 5.65 -8.24 -3.38
CA SER A 70 4.97 -9.49 -3.01
C SER A 70 5.00 -9.78 -1.51
N GLU A 71 6.06 -9.39 -0.80
CA GLU A 71 6.16 -9.56 0.66
C GLU A 71 5.16 -8.65 1.40
N ILE A 72 4.94 -7.45 0.87
CA ILE A 72 3.93 -6.50 1.39
C ILE A 72 2.52 -7.02 1.10
N PHE A 73 2.28 -7.56 -0.08
CA PHE A 73 0.98 -8.10 -0.50
C PHE A 73 0.71 -9.54 -0.06
N ASN A 74 1.59 -10.13 0.75
CA ASN A 74 1.39 -11.49 1.26
C ASN A 74 0.36 -11.52 2.41
N PHE A 75 -0.93 -11.42 2.07
CA PHE A 75 -2.07 -11.52 2.97
C PHE A 75 -3.33 -11.91 2.18
N ASP A 76 -4.34 -12.42 2.91
CA ASP A 76 -5.63 -12.76 2.33
C ASP A 76 -6.66 -11.65 2.53
N VAL A 77 -7.59 -11.54 1.58
CA VAL A 77 -8.77 -10.67 1.68
C VAL A 77 -10.03 -11.49 1.46
N VAL A 78 -11.14 -11.05 2.06
CA VAL A 78 -12.44 -11.69 1.85
C VAL A 78 -12.91 -11.40 0.43
N ILE A 79 -13.06 -12.45 -0.38
CA ILE A 79 -13.63 -12.36 -1.72
C ILE A 79 -15.11 -12.75 -1.66
N PRO A 80 -16.05 -11.78 -1.78
CA PRO A 80 -17.46 -12.10 -1.79
C PRO A 80 -17.85 -12.81 -3.09
N LYS A 81 -18.88 -13.65 -3.02
CA LYS A 81 -19.47 -14.30 -4.21
C LYS A 81 -20.40 -13.32 -4.91
N TYR A 82 -20.02 -12.88 -6.11
CA TYR A 82 -20.89 -12.06 -6.96
C TYR A 82 -21.72 -12.91 -7.90
N PRO A 83 -22.91 -12.44 -8.35
CA PRO A 83 -23.66 -13.12 -9.39
C PRO A 83 -22.89 -13.10 -10.72
N SER A 84 -23.24 -14.01 -11.64
CA SER A 84 -22.61 -14.19 -12.96
C SER A 84 -22.38 -12.87 -13.70
N VAL A 85 -21.38 -12.79 -14.58
CA VAL A 85 -21.09 -11.53 -15.28
C VAL A 85 -22.26 -11.13 -16.18
N ARG A 86 -22.41 -9.82 -16.44
CA ARG A 86 -23.55 -9.29 -17.22
C ARG A 86 -23.77 -10.01 -18.56
N LYS A 87 -22.69 -10.46 -19.22
CA LYS A 87 -22.75 -11.18 -20.50
C LYS A 87 -23.46 -12.53 -20.40
N GLU A 88 -23.39 -13.19 -19.25
CA GLU A 88 -23.99 -14.51 -18.99
C GLU A 88 -25.44 -14.42 -18.48
N ARG A 89 -25.91 -13.21 -18.14
CA ARG A 89 -27.28 -12.99 -17.64
C ARG A 89 -28.32 -12.76 -18.74
N LYS A 90 -27.88 -12.59 -20.00
CA LYS A 90 -28.78 -12.46 -21.15
C LYS A 90 -29.10 -13.85 -21.68
N GLY A 91 -30.22 -14.40 -21.21
CA GLY A 91 -31.04 -15.31 -22.01
C GLY A 91 -31.86 -14.53 -23.03
#